data_AF-K7MC80-F1
#
_entry.id   AF-K7MC80-F1
#
_cell.length_a   1.000
_cell.length_b   1.000
_cell.length_c   1.000
_cell.angle_alpha   90.00
_cell.angle_beta   90.00
_cell.angle_gamma   90.00
#
_symmetry.space_group_name_H-M   'P 1'
#
loop_
_entity.id
_entity.type
_entity.pdbx_description
1 polymer ?
#
loop_
_entity_poly.entity_id
_entity_poly.type
_entity_poly.pdbx_seq_one_letter_code
_entity_poly.pdbx_strand_id
1 'polypeptide(L)'
;MWWEKALCESVIPEKDKFYCPFNDCSALLLCSEPHKGMIVRASNCPHCKRIVCVQCRAPWHAEISCDKFQMLKNTCDDLIIDHAKRRKWRRCPNCKHYVEKKQGCDAMTCCVKTT
;
A
#
# COMPACT_ATOMS: atom_id res chain seq x y z
N MET A 1 -13.50 -24.13 -5.04
CA MET A 1 -14.30 -23.06 -5.69
C MET A 1 -14.25 -21.79 -4.81
N TRP A 2 -14.38 -20.57 -5.38
CA TRP A 2 -14.05 -19.27 -4.75
C TRP A 2 -14.46 -19.13 -3.27
N TRP A 3 -15.68 -19.53 -2.92
CA TRP A 3 -16.26 -19.43 -1.57
C TRP A 3 -15.43 -20.13 -0.48
N GLU A 4 -14.75 -21.23 -0.80
CA GLU A 4 -13.86 -21.90 0.17
C GLU A 4 -12.68 -20.99 0.56
N LYS A 5 -12.09 -20.28 -0.40
CA LYS A 5 -11.02 -19.31 -0.13
C LYS A 5 -11.54 -18.14 0.69
N ALA A 6 -12.72 -17.61 0.35
CA ALA A 6 -13.33 -16.50 1.09
C ALA A 6 -13.65 -16.90 2.55
N LEU A 7 -14.13 -18.12 2.78
CA LEU A 7 -14.37 -18.65 4.12
C LEU A 7 -13.04 -18.82 4.89
N CYS A 8 -12.01 -19.38 4.27
CA CYS A 8 -10.67 -19.48 4.88
C CYS A 8 -10.06 -18.11 5.19
N GLU A 9 -10.21 -17.12 4.32
CA GLU A 9 -9.72 -15.78 4.57
C GLU A 9 -10.52 -15.09 5.70
N SER A 10 -11.81 -15.39 5.86
CA SER A 10 -12.65 -14.77 6.89
C SER A 10 -12.21 -15.10 8.33
N VAL A 11 -11.56 -16.25 8.55
CA VAL A 11 -11.07 -16.64 9.88
C VAL A 11 -9.77 -15.93 10.28
N ILE A 12 -9.09 -15.31 9.31
CA ILE A 12 -7.82 -14.62 9.55
C ILE A 12 -8.12 -13.19 10.02
N PRO A 13 -7.56 -12.74 11.15
CA PRO A 13 -7.71 -11.37 11.61
C PRO A 13 -7.23 -10.36 10.56
N GLU A 14 -7.98 -9.27 10.38
CA GLU A 14 -7.63 -8.21 9.42
C GLU A 14 -6.25 -7.61 9.68
N LYS A 15 -5.85 -7.50 10.95
CA LYS A 15 -4.53 -7.03 11.36
C LYS A 15 -3.39 -7.90 10.81
N ASP A 16 -3.63 -9.18 10.61
CA ASP A 16 -2.64 -10.16 10.15
C ASP A 16 -2.61 -10.25 8.62
N LYS A 17 -3.51 -9.54 7.94
CA LYS A 17 -3.58 -9.45 6.48
C LYS A 17 -2.90 -8.19 5.97
N PHE A 18 -2.13 -8.33 4.90
CA PHE A 18 -1.71 -7.20 4.08
C PHE A 18 -1.45 -7.64 2.64
N TYR A 19 -1.55 -6.72 1.69
CA TYR A 19 -1.24 -7.03 0.30
C TYR A 19 0.22 -6.76 -0.02
N CYS A 20 0.77 -7.54 -0.95
CA CYS A 20 2.08 -7.32 -1.53
C CYS A 20 2.16 -5.87 -2.05
N PRO A 21 3.15 -5.09 -1.63
CA PRO A 21 3.25 -3.66 -1.96
C PRO A 21 3.68 -3.39 -3.41
N PHE A 22 3.99 -4.45 -4.17
CA PHE A 22 4.32 -4.35 -5.57
C PHE A 22 3.04 -4.45 -6.42
N ASN A 23 2.73 -3.39 -7.18
CA ASN A 23 1.48 -3.24 -7.93
C ASN A 23 1.26 -4.32 -9.01
N ASP A 24 2.33 -4.93 -9.52
CA ASP A 24 2.30 -6.03 -10.49
C ASP A 24 2.08 -7.41 -9.84
N CYS A 25 1.99 -7.47 -8.50
CA CYS A 25 1.74 -8.69 -7.76
C CYS A 25 0.49 -8.58 -6.87
N SER A 26 0.46 -7.62 -5.95
CA SER A 26 -0.66 -7.35 -5.04
C SER A 26 -1.28 -8.60 -4.37
N ALA A 27 -0.50 -9.67 -4.18
CA ALA A 27 -0.98 -10.90 -3.54
C ALA A 27 -1.23 -10.70 -2.05
N LEU A 28 -2.23 -11.40 -1.48
CA LEU A 28 -2.51 -11.38 -0.05
C LEU A 28 -1.38 -12.11 0.72
N LEU A 29 -0.82 -11.43 1.71
CA LEU A 29 0.23 -11.92 2.60
C LEU A 29 -0.29 -11.95 4.04
N LEU A 30 0.15 -12.97 4.78
CA LEU A 30 -0.21 -13.17 6.18
C LEU A 30 1.01 -12.90 7.06
N CYS A 31 0.83 -12.05 8.06
CA CYS A 31 1.80 -11.78 9.10
C CYS A 31 1.17 -12.09 10.45
N SER A 32 1.44 -13.29 10.98
CA SER A 32 1.12 -13.59 12.37
C SER A 32 2.08 -12.82 13.28
N GLU A 33 1.57 -12.28 14.40
CA GLU A 33 2.44 -11.78 15.47
C GLU A 33 3.50 -12.84 15.80
N PRO A 34 4.79 -12.50 15.82
CA PRO A 34 5.82 -13.49 16.07
C PRO A 34 5.64 -14.09 17.46
N HIS A 35 5.50 -15.42 17.52
CA HIS A 35 5.64 -16.14 18.77
C HIS A 35 7.01 -15.81 19.37
N LYS A 36 7.03 -15.20 20.55
CA LYS A 36 8.22 -14.94 21.37
C LYS A 36 9.31 -14.07 20.71
N GLY A 37 8.97 -12.81 20.42
CA GLY A 37 9.97 -11.73 20.33
C GLY A 37 10.89 -11.72 19.10
N MET A 38 10.74 -12.67 18.17
CA MET A 38 11.49 -12.67 16.92
C MET A 38 10.75 -11.85 15.86
N ILE A 39 11.00 -10.55 15.81
CA ILE A 39 10.42 -9.68 14.78
C ILE A 39 11.03 -10.05 13.42
N VAL A 40 10.33 -10.90 12.66
CA VAL A 40 10.63 -11.08 11.24
C VAL A 40 10.31 -9.76 10.55
N ARG A 41 11.31 -9.02 10.09
CA ARG A 41 11.12 -7.73 9.41
C ARG A 41 11.08 -7.88 7.90
N ALA A 42 11.93 -8.75 7.37
CA ALA A 42 12.02 -9.08 5.96
C ALA A 42 11.39 -10.44 5.69
N SER A 43 10.56 -10.53 4.66
CA SER A 43 10.02 -11.80 4.17
C SER A 43 9.92 -11.75 2.65
N ASN A 44 10.01 -12.89 1.99
CA ASN A 44 9.84 -12.97 0.54
C ASN A 44 8.36 -13.17 0.24
N CYS A 45 7.81 -12.37 -0.68
CA CYS A 45 6.48 -12.63 -1.20
C CYS A 45 6.47 -14.01 -1.90
N PRO A 46 5.57 -14.95 -1.53
CA PRO A 46 5.54 -16.28 -2.14
C PRO A 46 5.15 -16.24 -3.62
N HIS A 47 4.48 -15.18 -4.07
CA HIS A 47 4.04 -15.01 -5.46
C HIS A 47 5.12 -14.41 -6.36
N CYS A 48 5.70 -13.26 -5.98
CA CYS A 48 6.68 -12.56 -6.82
C CYS A 48 8.13 -12.70 -6.37
N LYS A 49 8.38 -13.41 -5.27
CA LYS A 49 9.72 -13.69 -4.69
C LYS A 49 10.55 -12.47 -4.28
N ARG A 50 10.01 -11.25 -4.41
CA ARG A 50 10.63 -10.00 -3.94
C ARG A 50 10.52 -9.88 -2.42
N ILE A 51 11.51 -9.24 -1.83
CA ILE A 51 11.60 -9.03 -0.37
C ILE A 51 10.69 -7.86 0.02
N VAL A 52 9.87 -8.07 1.04
CA VAL A 52 8.97 -7.07 1.62
C VAL A 52 9.33 -6.82 3.08
N CYS A 53 9.15 -5.58 3.53
CA CYS A 53 9.12 -5.26 4.93
C CYS A 53 7.71 -5.53 5.47
N VAL A 54 7.54 -6.54 6.34
CA VAL A 54 6.23 -6.89 6.89
C VAL A 54 5.74 -5.84 7.90
N GLN A 55 6.65 -5.17 8.61
CA GLN A 55 6.32 -4.09 9.54
C GLN A 55 5.81 -2.84 8.80
N CYS A 56 6.53 -2.41 7.76
CA CYS A 56 6.16 -1.22 6.98
C CYS A 56 5.09 -1.49 5.91
N ARG A 57 4.79 -2.77 5.62
CA ARG A 57 3.92 -3.21 4.51
C ARG A 57 4.37 -2.57 3.18
N ALA A 58 5.67 -2.59 2.93
CA ALA A 58 6.35 -1.87 1.84
C ALA A 58 7.48 -2.72 1.23
N PRO A 59 8.06 -2.35 0.08
CA PRO A 59 9.28 -3.00 -0.41
C PRO A 59 10.37 -2.97 0.67
N TRP A 60 11.23 -3.99 0.68
CA TRP A 60 12.34 -4.03 1.62
C TRP A 60 13.28 -2.83 1.47
N HIS A 61 13.69 -2.27 2.60
CA HIS A 61 14.55 -1.10 2.68
C HIS A 61 15.78 -1.39 3.57
N ALA A 62 16.81 -2.02 2.99
CA ALA A 62 17.98 -2.49 3.74
C ALA A 62 18.76 -1.36 4.43
N GLU A 63 18.87 -0.21 3.78
CA GLU A 63 19.75 0.89 4.20
C GLU A 63 19.16 1.78 5.31
N ILE A 64 17.87 1.64 5.63
CA ILE A 64 17.19 2.48 6.62
C ILE A 64 16.28 1.67 7.54
N SER A 65 16.16 2.11 8.80
CA SER A 65 15.24 1.52 9.76
C SER A 65 13.78 1.73 9.37
N CYS A 66 12.85 0.93 9.93
CA CYS A 66 11.41 1.10 9.72
C CYS A 66 10.96 2.50 10.18
N ASP A 67 11.47 2.98 11.31
CA ASP A 67 11.14 4.31 11.82
C ASP A 67 11.55 5.41 10.85
N LYS A 68 12.78 5.31 10.30
CA LYS A 68 13.28 6.28 9.32
C LYS A 68 12.51 6.18 8.00
N PHE A 69 12.17 4.98 7.54
CA PHE A 69 11.32 4.78 6.37
C PHE A 69 9.95 5.43 6.56
N GLN A 70 9.31 5.21 7.71
CA GLN A 70 8.00 5.79 8.01
C GLN A 70 8.06 7.31 8.11
N MET A 71 9.11 7.87 8.71
CA MET A 71 9.33 9.31 8.79
C MET A 71 9.45 9.92 7.39
N LEU A 72 10.28 9.33 6.51
CA LEU A 72 10.44 9.79 5.12
C LEU A 72 9.14 9.73 4.34
N LYS A 73 8.38 8.64 4.50
CA LYS A 73 7.07 8.48 3.86
C LYS A 73 6.10 9.58 4.30
N ASN A 74 6.00 9.84 5.60
CA ASN A 74 5.13 10.89 6.13
C ASN A 74 5.53 12.28 5.59
N THR A 75 6.83 12.58 5.56
CA THR A 75 7.32 13.85 4.98
C THR A 75 6.98 13.97 3.50
N CYS A 76 7.13 12.90 2.71
CA CYS A 76 6.73 12.89 1.30
C CYS A 76 5.22 13.12 1.14
N ASP A 77 4.39 12.46 1.95
CA ASP A 77 2.94 12.63 1.93
C ASP A 77 2.54 14.07 2.28
N ASP A 78 3.17 14.68 3.29
CA ASP A 78 2.95 16.08 3.68
C ASP A 78 3.30 17.05 2.54
N LEU A 79 4.43 16.83 1.85
CA LEU A 79 4.82 17.64 0.69
C LEU A 79 3.82 17.51 -0.47
N ILE A 80 3.32 16.30 -0.73
CA ILE A 80 2.28 16.07 -1.76
C ILE A 80 0.99 16.80 -1.36
N ILE A 81 0.59 16.74 -0.09
CA ILE A 81 -0.60 17.41 0.42
C ILE A 81 -0.47 18.94 0.30
N ASP A 82 0.67 19.52 0.68
CA ASP A 82 0.93 20.97 0.54
C ASP A 82 0.87 21.39 -0.94
N HIS A 83 1.54 20.64 -1.81
CA HIS A 83 1.52 20.92 -3.25
C HIS A 83 0.11 20.86 -3.83
N ALA A 84 -0.65 19.82 -3.45
CA ALA A 84 -2.04 19.67 -3.85
C ALA A 84 -2.92 20.85 -3.39
N LYS A 85 -2.72 21.36 -2.17
CA LYS A 85 -3.44 22.55 -1.67
C LYS A 85 -3.11 23.79 -2.49
N ARG A 86 -1.82 24.07 -2.71
CA ARG A 86 -1.37 25.24 -3.49
C ARG A 86 -1.88 25.20 -4.93
N ARG A 87 -1.87 24.03 -5.55
CA ARG A 87 -2.33 23.82 -6.95
C ARG A 87 -3.83 23.56 -7.07
N LYS A 88 -4.58 23.51 -5.97
CA LYS A 88 -6.00 23.12 -5.92
C LYS A 88 -6.27 21.74 -6.55
N TRP A 89 -5.31 20.82 -6.48
CA TRP A 89 -5.51 19.44 -6.89
C TRP A 89 -6.55 18.77 -5.99
N ARG A 90 -7.38 17.92 -6.57
CA ARG A 90 -8.41 17.17 -5.84
C ARG A 90 -8.09 15.69 -5.89
N ARG A 91 -8.54 14.92 -4.90
CA ARG A 91 -8.47 13.46 -4.97
C ARG A 91 -9.62 12.95 -5.84
N CYS A 92 -9.32 12.03 -6.76
CA CYS A 92 -10.33 11.34 -7.53
C CYS A 92 -11.25 10.55 -6.56
N PRO A 93 -12.58 10.69 -6.62
CA PRO A 93 -13.47 9.95 -5.72
C PRO A 93 -13.38 8.43 -5.93
N ASN A 94 -12.96 7.97 -7.11
CA ASN A 94 -12.76 6.57 -7.44
C ASN A 94 -11.42 6.04 -6.91
N CYS A 95 -10.30 6.48 -7.48
CA CYS A 95 -8.97 5.93 -7.15
C CYS A 95 -8.19 6.66 -6.04
N LYS A 96 -8.72 7.78 -5.53
CA LYS A 96 -8.11 8.63 -4.48
C LYS A 96 -6.77 9.30 -4.83
N HIS A 97 -6.18 9.05 -5.99
CA HIS A 97 -5.03 9.80 -6.48
C HIS A 97 -5.35 11.28 -6.66
N TYR A 98 -4.37 12.15 -6.43
CA TYR A 98 -4.47 13.58 -6.74
C TYR A 98 -4.50 13.78 -8.25
N VAL A 99 -5.46 14.58 -8.72
CA VAL A 99 -5.63 14.93 -10.12
C VAL A 99 -5.50 16.44 -10.32
N GLU A 100 -4.80 16.81 -11.38
CA GLU A 100 -4.61 18.18 -11.82
C GLU A 100 -5.54 18.49 -13.00
N LYS A 101 -6.32 19.57 -12.90
CA LYS A 101 -7.05 20.11 -14.05
C LYS A 101 -6.09 20.97 -14.88
N LYS A 102 -5.77 20.53 -16.10
CA LYS A 102 -4.90 21.29 -17.02
C LYS A 102 -5.69 22.40 -17.71
N GLN A 103 -6.72 22.07 -18.47
CA GLN A 103 -7.60 22.99 -19.20
C GLN A 103 -8.97 22.29 -19.46
N GLY A 104 -9.97 23.04 -19.95
CA GLY A 104 -11.23 22.47 -20.46
C GLY A 104 -12.36 22.32 -19.43
N CYS A 105 -13.31 21.43 -19.75
CA CYS A 105 -14.53 21.17 -18.98
C CYS A 105 -14.23 20.68 -17.55
N ASP A 106 -15.20 20.81 -16.64
CA ASP A 106 -15.11 20.31 -15.26
C ASP A 106 -15.25 18.77 -15.16
N ALA A 107 -15.60 18.10 -16.26
CA ALA A 107 -15.57 16.65 -16.33
C ALA A 107 -14.12 16.13 -16.32
N MET A 108 -13.79 15.28 -15.36
CA MET A 108 -12.50 14.60 -15.26
C MET A 108 -12.71 13.09 -15.22
N THR A 109 -11.90 12.35 -15.99
CA THR A 109 -11.92 10.88 -16.01
C THR A 109 -10.84 10.32 -15.10
N CYS A 110 -11.16 9.24 -14.38
CA CYS A 110 -10.18 8.53 -13.55
C CYS A 110 -9.08 7.90 -14.42
N CYS A 111 -7.82 8.09 -14.05
CA CYS A 111 -6.68 7.49 -14.77
C CYS A 111 -6.51 5.99 -14.48
N VAL A 112 -7.06 5.51 -13.37
CA VAL A 112 -7.03 4.09 -13.00
C VAL A 112 -8.22 3.40 -13.66
N LYS A 113 -7.95 2.30 -14.37
CA LYS A 113 -9.01 1.40 -14.82
C LYS A 113 -9.57 0.68 -13.59
N THR A 114 -10.84 0.94 -13.25
CA THR A 114 -11.58 0.04 -12.36
C THR A 114 -11.89 -1.22 -13.16
N THR A 115 -11.27 -2.32 -12.80
CA THR A 115 -11.68 -3.67 -13.24
C THR A 115 -12.88 -4.12 -12.44
#